data_AF-A0A562P9U7-F1
#
_entry.id   AF-A0A562P9U7-F1
#
_cell.length_a   1.000
_cell.length_b   1.000
_cell.length_c   1.000
_cell.angle_alpha   90.00
_cell.angle_beta   90.00
_cell.angle_gamma   90.00
#
_symmetry.space_group_name_H-M   'P 1'
#
loop_
_entity.id
_entity.type
_entity.pdbx_description
1 polymer ?
#
loop_
_entity_poly.entity_id
_entity_poly.type
_entity_poly.pdbx_seq_one_letter_code
_entity_poly.pdbx_strand_id
1 'polypeptide(L)'
;MADSNNRSLKVPVPSHQTKKVPRQSDGDGFFQIYSGGMRAAEAADNAWFIEPVLDGEDPSAKGVMLPRQVQAFFGQYAFTFIAFHRMGWFKGDYHSSWSPFIPGQANHFQGPADLWSNVASNISRVRTADDIAKLVQPTRKQIAALLDDRSEAERLARSISLSLRNMDISVEQIAEFYNEQLVNHMAAGRLKGERSTTTLDQTLYAHVHSFFMHLGAARDYLAALCALRVGKDPQKVDSFARLVEAVRQEHFDRDPMLGLLRTRGYFKVKSPVSSKFEAAGWMAEVTDLRNEFMHRRPYGDRFAEHMGYAEAVDCEAGVYRYIRPIVVDGSERDVQDVITRHYREMTGLCYEAAQVTGDDLATFTLTDDDIISVDLDGDA
;
A
#
# COMPACT_ATOMS: atom_id res chain seq x y z
N MET A 1 21.71 1.08 -57.53
CA MET A 1 21.79 2.46 -57.00
C MET A 1 20.43 2.78 -56.40
N ALA A 2 20.27 2.54 -55.11
CA ALA A 2 19.07 2.88 -54.37
C ALA A 2 19.42 4.11 -53.53
N ASP A 3 18.66 5.19 -53.73
CA ASP A 3 18.91 6.50 -53.14
C ASP A 3 18.83 6.43 -51.61
N SER A 4 20.01 6.49 -51.00
CA SER A 4 20.22 6.81 -49.61
C SER A 4 19.99 8.31 -49.42
N ASN A 5 18.75 8.76 -49.17
CA ASN A 5 18.53 10.11 -48.60
C ASN A 5 17.11 10.37 -48.05
N ASN A 6 16.53 9.41 -47.32
CA ASN A 6 15.34 9.69 -46.50
C ASN A 6 15.75 10.07 -45.06
N ARG A 7 16.55 11.13 -44.89
CA ARG A 7 16.78 11.73 -43.57
C ARG A 7 15.60 12.65 -43.29
N SER A 8 14.77 12.29 -42.30
CA SER A 8 13.65 13.11 -41.88
C SER A 8 14.13 14.53 -41.54
N LEU A 9 13.54 15.52 -42.21
CA LEU A 9 13.77 16.93 -41.91
C LEU A 9 13.34 17.16 -40.46
N LYS A 10 14.29 17.45 -39.58
CA LYS A 10 13.99 17.78 -38.18
C LYS A 10 13.22 19.10 -38.16
N VAL A 11 11.98 19.05 -37.72
CA VAL A 11 11.16 20.25 -37.49
C VAL A 11 11.79 21.02 -36.31
N PRO A 12 12.16 22.30 -36.49
CA PRO A 12 12.78 23.09 -35.44
C PRO A 12 11.76 23.44 -34.34
N VAL A 13 12.23 23.50 -33.08
CA VAL A 13 11.41 23.95 -31.95
C VAL A 13 11.09 25.45 -32.11
N PRO A 14 9.82 25.86 -31.99
CA PRO A 14 9.45 27.29 -32.10
C PRO A 14 10.16 28.14 -31.05
N SER A 15 10.91 29.15 -31.48
CA SER A 15 11.78 29.99 -30.64
C SER A 15 11.11 31.22 -30.02
N HIS A 16 9.88 31.56 -30.43
CA HIS A 16 9.30 32.89 -30.15
C HIS A 16 8.07 32.89 -29.25
N GLN A 17 7.58 31.72 -28.82
CA GLN A 17 6.44 31.63 -27.91
C GLN A 17 6.73 30.60 -26.82
N THR A 18 6.97 31.09 -25.61
CA THR A 18 7.14 30.26 -24.42
C THR A 18 5.93 30.46 -23.51
N LYS A 19 5.23 29.38 -23.22
CA LYS A 19 4.22 29.33 -22.16
C LYS A 19 4.79 28.54 -21.01
N LYS A 20 4.79 29.11 -19.80
CA LYS A 20 5.13 28.33 -18.60
C LYS A 20 4.11 27.22 -18.44
N VAL A 21 4.57 25.99 -18.26
CA VAL A 21 3.72 24.87 -17.88
C VAL A 21 3.29 25.13 -16.43
N PRO A 22 1.99 25.19 -16.12
CA PRO A 22 1.54 25.36 -14.75
C PRO A 22 2.02 24.17 -13.92
N ARG A 23 2.55 24.45 -12.72
CA ARG A 23 2.89 23.44 -11.72
C ARG A 23 2.06 23.66 -10.46
N GLN A 24 1.83 22.60 -9.69
CA GLN A 24 1.29 22.78 -8.34
C GLN A 24 2.27 23.62 -7.50
N SER A 25 1.72 24.50 -6.68
CA SER A 25 2.49 25.30 -5.74
C SER A 25 3.12 24.41 -4.68
N ASP A 26 4.26 24.85 -4.14
CA ASP A 26 4.84 24.19 -2.97
C ASP A 26 3.85 24.25 -1.81
N GLY A 27 3.80 23.17 -1.03
CA GLY A 27 2.84 23.00 0.06
C GLY A 27 2.81 21.58 0.56
N ASP A 28 2.30 21.40 1.78
CA ASP A 28 2.10 20.11 2.43
C ASP A 28 0.61 19.93 2.76
N GLY A 29 0.14 18.71 2.61
CA GLY A 29 -1.19 18.27 3.03
C GLY A 29 -1.08 17.01 3.90
N PHE A 30 -1.89 16.96 4.94
CA PHE A 30 -2.05 15.78 5.79
C PHE A 30 -3.52 15.39 5.82
N PHE A 31 -3.81 14.14 5.51
CA PHE A 31 -5.16 13.64 5.33
C PHE A 31 -5.40 12.37 6.15
N GLN A 32 -6.63 12.25 6.67
CA GLN A 32 -7.21 10.98 7.09
C GLN A 32 -8.10 10.48 5.96
N ILE A 33 -7.80 9.31 5.41
CA ILE A 33 -8.51 8.75 4.26
C ILE A 33 -9.58 7.77 4.73
N TYR A 34 -10.79 7.87 4.18
CA TYR A 34 -11.93 7.02 4.52
C TYR A 34 -12.51 6.34 3.27
N SER A 35 -13.31 5.30 3.48
CA SER A 35 -14.03 4.64 2.39
C SER A 35 -15.05 5.58 1.73
N GLY A 36 -15.52 5.21 0.55
CA GLY A 36 -16.53 5.96 -0.19
C GLY A 36 -16.03 7.22 -0.89
N GLY A 37 -14.72 7.47 -0.91
CA GLY A 37 -14.14 8.68 -1.49
C GLY A 37 -14.08 9.89 -0.55
N MET A 38 -14.36 9.68 0.73
CA MET A 38 -14.27 10.73 1.74
C MET A 38 -12.88 10.81 2.36
N ARG A 39 -12.47 12.00 2.78
CA ARG A 39 -11.26 12.25 3.57
C ARG A 39 -11.46 13.42 4.53
N ALA A 40 -10.56 13.53 5.50
CA ALA A 40 -10.41 14.73 6.31
C ALA A 40 -9.05 15.34 6.04
N ALA A 41 -8.98 16.64 5.77
CA ALA A 41 -7.75 17.38 5.56
C ALA A 41 -7.41 18.18 6.83
N GLU A 42 -6.17 18.09 7.28
CA GLU A 42 -5.63 18.95 8.33
C GLU A 42 -5.30 20.32 7.75
N ALA A 43 -5.81 21.36 8.41
CA ALA A 43 -5.38 22.74 8.28
C ALA A 43 -4.60 23.16 9.53
N ALA A 44 -4.14 24.40 9.57
CA ALA A 44 -3.40 24.94 10.72
C ALA A 44 -4.17 24.79 12.05
N ASP A 45 -3.43 24.74 13.16
CA ASP A 45 -3.96 24.76 14.53
C ASP A 45 -4.91 23.60 14.90
N ASN A 46 -4.63 22.38 14.40
CA ASN A 46 -5.48 21.18 14.61
C ASN A 46 -6.92 21.34 14.09
N ALA A 47 -7.14 22.23 13.12
CA ALA A 47 -8.41 22.39 12.45
C ALA A 47 -8.53 21.36 11.31
N TRP A 48 -9.52 20.48 11.38
CA TRP A 48 -9.78 19.50 10.32
C TRP A 48 -11.02 19.86 9.51
N PHE A 49 -10.93 19.70 8.20
CA PHE A 49 -12.03 19.86 7.25
C PHE A 49 -12.40 18.48 6.69
N ILE A 50 -13.69 18.21 6.53
CA ILE A 50 -14.16 17.00 5.85
C ILE A 50 -14.42 17.29 4.39
N GLU A 51 -14.06 16.36 3.50
CA GLU A 51 -14.25 16.53 2.06
C GLU A 51 -14.39 15.19 1.31
N PRO A 52 -15.11 15.15 0.18
CA PRO A 52 -15.97 16.22 -0.33
C PRO A 52 -17.34 16.21 0.37
N VAL A 53 -17.90 17.39 0.58
CA VAL A 53 -19.29 17.60 1.01
C VAL A 53 -19.98 18.48 -0.01
N LEU A 54 -21.20 18.13 -0.41
CA LEU A 54 -21.98 18.96 -1.32
C LEU A 54 -22.52 20.18 -0.55
N ASP A 55 -22.09 21.39 -0.92
CA ASP A 55 -22.58 22.65 -0.35
C ASP A 55 -23.16 23.52 -1.47
N GLY A 56 -24.49 23.64 -1.53
CA GLY A 56 -25.17 24.15 -2.72
C GLY A 56 -25.03 23.19 -3.91
N GLU A 57 -24.44 23.67 -5.00
CA GLU A 57 -24.20 22.87 -6.22
C GLU A 57 -22.74 22.40 -6.33
N ASP A 58 -21.87 22.81 -5.41
CA ASP A 58 -20.43 22.62 -5.52
C ASP A 58 -19.88 21.61 -4.49
N PRO A 59 -19.01 20.68 -4.91
CA PRO A 59 -18.24 19.85 -3.97
C PRO A 59 -17.25 20.73 -3.21
N SER A 60 -17.32 20.68 -1.88
CA SER A 60 -16.59 21.58 -0.99
C SER A 60 -15.92 20.83 0.17
N ALA A 61 -14.94 21.47 0.80
CA ALA A 61 -14.42 21.08 2.11
C ALA A 61 -15.20 21.82 3.20
N LYS A 62 -15.67 21.14 4.25
CA LYS A 62 -16.57 21.74 5.24
C LYS A 62 -16.09 21.55 6.68
N GLY A 63 -16.35 22.59 7.47
CA GLY A 63 -16.20 22.58 8.93
C GLY A 63 -14.79 22.84 9.44
N VAL A 64 -14.69 23.19 10.71
CA VAL A 64 -13.44 23.17 11.49
C VAL A 64 -13.69 22.21 12.63
N MET A 65 -13.08 21.03 12.56
CA MET A 65 -13.33 19.91 13.46
C MET A 65 -12.05 19.57 14.25
N LEU A 66 -12.22 19.25 15.53
CA LEU A 66 -11.17 18.59 16.31
C LEU A 66 -11.07 17.12 15.88
N PRO A 67 -9.91 16.45 16.07
CA PRO A 67 -9.73 15.05 15.69
C PRO A 67 -10.81 14.09 16.20
N ARG A 68 -11.28 14.28 17.45
CA ARG A 68 -12.37 13.48 18.04
C ARG A 68 -13.71 13.66 17.30
N GLN A 69 -13.96 14.86 16.77
CA GLN A 69 -15.18 15.16 16.03
C GLN A 69 -15.11 14.55 14.63
N VAL A 70 -13.93 14.56 14.00
CA VAL A 70 -13.69 13.87 12.72
C VAL A 70 -14.00 12.38 12.87
N GLN A 71 -13.45 11.73 13.89
CA GLN A 71 -13.72 10.30 14.15
C GLN A 71 -15.21 10.03 14.41
N ALA A 72 -15.87 10.87 15.21
CA ALA A 72 -17.31 10.73 15.47
C ALA A 72 -18.14 10.90 14.19
N PHE A 73 -17.79 11.87 13.33
CA PHE A 73 -18.46 12.14 12.06
C PHE A 73 -18.35 10.98 11.07
N PHE A 74 -17.16 10.40 10.89
CA PHE A 74 -17.04 9.24 10.00
C PHE A 74 -17.65 7.99 10.60
N GLY A 75 -17.61 7.84 11.93
CA GLY A 75 -18.26 6.76 12.65
C GLY A 75 -19.79 6.76 12.52
N GLN A 76 -20.45 7.92 12.67
CA GLN A 76 -21.92 8.02 12.55
C GLN A 76 -22.44 7.61 11.17
N TYR A 77 -21.64 7.83 10.12
CA TYR A 77 -22.00 7.53 8.73
C TYR A 77 -21.35 6.24 8.20
N ALA A 78 -20.82 5.40 9.10
CA ALA A 78 -20.22 4.10 8.76
C ALA A 78 -19.16 4.18 7.66
N PHE A 79 -18.36 5.25 7.63
CA PHE A 79 -17.18 5.34 6.78
C PHE A 79 -16.00 4.67 7.47
N THR A 80 -15.26 3.86 6.71
CA THR A 80 -14.17 3.06 7.25
C THR A 80 -12.85 3.79 7.08
N PHE A 81 -12.14 4.06 8.18
CA PHE A 81 -10.82 4.69 8.13
C PHE A 81 -9.78 3.78 7.45
N ILE A 82 -9.08 4.26 6.42
CA ILE A 82 -8.15 3.46 5.63
C ILE A 82 -6.71 3.69 6.08
N ALA A 83 -6.28 4.96 6.05
CA ALA A 83 -4.89 5.34 6.27
C ALA A 83 -4.75 6.83 6.56
N PHE A 84 -3.58 7.21 7.06
CA PHE A 84 -3.09 8.57 6.97
C PHE A 84 -2.31 8.76 5.67
N HIS A 85 -2.46 9.93 5.05
CA HIS A 85 -1.76 10.29 3.83
C HIS A 85 -1.13 11.67 4.01
N ARG A 86 0.19 11.73 3.90
CA ARG A 86 0.92 13.00 3.86
C ARG A 86 1.47 13.18 2.47
N MET A 87 1.17 14.30 1.83
CA MET A 87 1.73 14.62 0.52
C MET A 87 2.23 16.06 0.51
N GLY A 88 3.15 16.37 -0.40
CA GLY A 88 3.53 17.74 -0.63
C GLY A 88 4.48 17.92 -1.79
N TRP A 89 4.70 19.19 -2.12
CA TRP A 89 5.65 19.62 -3.14
C TRP A 89 6.65 20.58 -2.51
N PHE A 90 7.93 20.33 -2.75
CA PHE A 90 8.99 21.25 -2.37
C PHE A 90 9.96 21.44 -3.53
N LYS A 91 10.08 22.66 -4.05
CA LYS A 91 10.97 23.01 -5.16
C LYS A 91 10.77 22.15 -6.43
N GLY A 92 9.57 21.62 -6.62
CA GLY A 92 9.22 20.76 -7.76
C GLY A 92 9.34 19.26 -7.50
N ASP A 93 9.90 18.86 -6.36
CA ASP A 93 9.92 17.47 -5.91
C ASP A 93 8.61 17.15 -5.19
N TYR A 94 8.00 16.02 -5.56
CA TYR A 94 6.82 15.48 -4.90
C TYR A 94 7.24 14.46 -3.85
N HIS A 95 6.69 14.60 -2.63
CA HIS A 95 6.81 13.61 -1.58
C HIS A 95 5.43 13.12 -1.15
N SER A 96 5.29 11.80 -0.99
CA SER A 96 4.09 11.15 -0.44
C SER A 96 4.51 10.12 0.61
N SER A 97 3.75 10.05 1.69
CA SER A 97 3.82 9.00 2.69
C SER A 97 2.42 8.50 3.00
N TRP A 98 2.26 7.19 2.90
CA TRP A 98 1.03 6.47 3.19
C TRP A 98 1.23 5.58 4.42
N SER A 99 0.40 5.77 5.43
CA SER A 99 0.48 5.06 6.71
C SER A 99 -0.82 4.32 7.00
N PRO A 100 -0.87 2.98 6.86
CA PRO A 100 -2.09 2.20 7.09
C PRO A 100 -2.63 2.34 8.51
N PHE A 101 -3.95 2.25 8.63
CA PHE A 101 -4.57 1.92 9.90
C PHE A 101 -4.21 0.49 10.30
N ILE A 102 -3.59 0.34 11.48
CA ILE A 102 -3.31 -0.96 12.10
C ILE A 102 -4.16 -1.06 13.38
N PRO A 103 -5.08 -2.04 13.46
CA PRO A 103 -5.91 -2.23 14.64
C PRO A 103 -5.08 -2.34 15.93
N GLY A 104 -5.49 -1.61 16.97
CA GLY A 104 -4.83 -1.63 18.29
C GLY A 104 -3.56 -0.79 18.40
N GLN A 105 -3.09 -0.17 17.31
CA GLN A 105 -1.97 0.78 17.36
C GLN A 105 -2.47 2.22 17.51
N ALA A 106 -1.73 3.02 18.28
CA ALA A 106 -1.98 4.46 18.44
C ALA A 106 -0.98 5.32 17.65
N ASN A 107 0.21 4.77 17.37
CA ASN A 107 1.23 5.42 16.56
C ASN A 107 1.28 4.76 15.19
N HIS A 108 0.94 5.53 14.15
CA HIS A 108 0.94 5.07 12.75
C HIS A 108 2.09 5.68 11.94
N PHE A 109 3.11 6.23 12.61
CA PHE A 109 4.27 6.82 11.95
C PHE A 109 5.05 5.78 11.13
N GLN A 110 5.11 4.53 11.61
CA GLN A 110 5.75 3.42 10.89
C GLN A 110 4.71 2.39 10.51
N GLY A 111 4.53 2.21 9.19
CA GLY A 111 3.73 1.13 8.65
C GLY A 111 4.49 -0.19 8.62
N PRO A 112 3.84 -1.31 8.30
CA PRO A 112 4.49 -2.60 8.21
C PRO A 112 5.59 -2.62 7.13
N ALA A 113 5.41 -1.89 6.02
CA ALA A 113 6.44 -1.74 4.99
C ALA A 113 7.74 -1.14 5.56
N ASP A 114 7.64 -0.17 6.47
CA ASP A 114 8.78 0.46 7.14
C ASP A 114 9.46 -0.50 8.10
N LEU A 115 8.68 -1.23 8.92
CA LEU A 115 9.24 -2.20 9.87
C LEU A 115 10.04 -3.29 9.14
N TRP A 116 9.50 -3.84 8.06
CA TRP A 116 10.22 -4.84 7.25
C TRP A 116 11.42 -4.24 6.51
N SER A 117 11.37 -2.96 6.14
CA SER A 117 12.54 -2.23 5.62
C SER A 117 13.63 -2.12 6.68
N ASN A 118 13.25 -1.83 7.94
CA ASN A 118 14.18 -1.74 9.06
C ASN A 118 14.80 -3.10 9.37
N VAL A 119 14.01 -4.18 9.44
CA VAL A 119 14.52 -5.56 9.59
C VAL A 119 15.58 -5.86 8.53
N ALA A 120 15.26 -5.64 7.25
CA ALA A 120 16.21 -5.88 6.17
C ALA A 120 17.47 -5.01 6.30
N SER A 121 17.31 -3.73 6.63
CA SER A 121 18.43 -2.78 6.74
C SER A 121 19.33 -3.10 7.93
N ASN A 122 18.76 -3.53 9.06
CA ASN A 122 19.51 -3.91 10.26
C ASN A 122 20.26 -5.23 10.06
N ILE A 123 19.66 -6.22 9.39
CA ILE A 123 20.36 -7.45 8.97
C ILE A 123 21.52 -7.09 8.04
N SER A 124 21.28 -6.26 7.01
CA SER A 124 22.31 -5.81 6.08
C SER A 124 23.45 -5.11 6.81
N ARG A 125 23.13 -4.18 7.72
CA ARG A 125 24.13 -3.40 8.47
C ARG A 125 25.06 -4.31 9.26
N VAL A 126 24.50 -5.25 10.03
CA VAL A 126 25.30 -6.20 10.81
C VAL A 126 26.18 -7.06 9.90
N ARG A 127 25.62 -7.52 8.77
CA ARG A 127 26.36 -8.33 7.79
C ARG A 127 27.52 -7.58 7.14
N THR A 128 27.29 -6.34 6.71
CA THR A 128 28.25 -5.60 5.87
C THR A 128 29.22 -4.70 6.67
N ALA A 129 29.03 -4.52 7.98
CA ALA A 129 29.81 -3.59 8.79
C ALA A 129 31.32 -3.78 8.63
N ASP A 130 31.80 -5.00 8.84
CA ASP A 130 33.24 -5.32 8.78
C ASP A 130 33.81 -5.16 7.37
N ASP A 131 33.03 -5.47 6.34
CA ASP A 131 33.49 -5.39 4.95
C ASP A 131 33.52 -3.94 4.46
N ILE A 132 32.52 -3.13 4.82
CA ILE A 132 32.52 -1.68 4.56
C ILE A 132 33.71 -1.02 5.26
N ALA A 133 33.98 -1.35 6.52
CA ALA A 133 35.08 -0.78 7.29
C ALA A 133 36.47 -1.06 6.68
N LYS A 134 36.62 -2.16 5.93
CA LYS A 134 37.87 -2.53 5.26
C LYS A 134 38.06 -1.83 3.90
N LEU A 135 37.01 -1.23 3.33
CA LEU A 135 37.12 -0.57 2.03
C LEU A 135 37.81 0.79 2.16
N VAL A 136 38.99 0.91 1.57
CA VAL A 136 39.68 2.21 1.41
C VAL A 136 39.19 2.85 0.10
N GLN A 137 38.50 3.99 0.21
CA GLN A 137 37.92 4.74 -0.93
C GLN A 137 37.05 3.86 -1.85
N PRO A 138 35.96 3.27 -1.33
CA PRO A 138 35.11 2.38 -2.11
C PRO A 138 34.46 3.09 -3.31
N THR A 139 34.52 2.46 -4.48
CA THR A 139 33.72 2.88 -5.62
C THR A 139 32.23 2.54 -5.40
N ARG A 140 31.32 3.31 -6.01
CA ARG A 140 29.87 3.00 -5.98
C ARG A 140 29.55 1.55 -6.39
N LYS A 141 30.32 1.00 -7.34
CA LYS A 141 30.14 -0.39 -7.80
C LYS A 141 30.52 -1.42 -6.74
N GLN A 142 31.57 -1.17 -5.96
CA GLN A 142 31.97 -2.04 -4.85
C GLN A 142 30.94 -2.02 -3.73
N ILE A 143 30.44 -0.83 -3.38
CA ILE A 143 29.38 -0.68 -2.37
C ILE A 143 28.12 -1.41 -2.84
N ALA A 144 27.69 -1.19 -4.10
CA ALA A 144 26.52 -1.86 -4.65
C ALA A 144 26.66 -3.39 -4.63
N ALA A 145 27.80 -3.93 -5.08
CA ALA A 145 28.04 -5.37 -5.06
C ALA A 145 27.94 -5.98 -3.66
N LEU A 146 28.47 -5.29 -2.63
CA LEU A 146 28.38 -5.74 -1.24
C LEU A 146 26.95 -5.70 -0.68
N LEU A 147 26.19 -4.65 -1.03
CA LEU A 147 24.79 -4.49 -0.63
C LEU A 147 23.83 -5.40 -1.41
N ASP A 148 24.21 -5.82 -2.62
CA ASP A 148 23.43 -6.74 -3.46
C ASP A 148 23.69 -8.22 -3.13
N ASP A 149 24.82 -8.57 -2.51
CA ASP A 149 25.11 -9.91 -1.99
C ASP A 149 24.36 -10.19 -0.67
N ARG A 150 23.02 -10.21 -0.76
CA ARG A 150 22.13 -10.30 0.40
C ARG A 150 22.03 -11.72 0.94
N SER A 151 21.95 -11.84 2.26
CA SER A 151 21.49 -13.10 2.87
C SER A 151 20.03 -13.38 2.50
N GLU A 152 19.60 -14.65 2.56
CA GLU A 152 18.21 -14.99 2.23
C GLU A 152 17.19 -14.32 3.17
N ALA A 153 17.50 -14.19 4.46
CA ALA A 153 16.64 -13.51 5.43
C ALA A 153 16.48 -12.01 5.07
N GLU A 154 17.59 -11.33 4.76
CA GLU A 154 17.61 -9.93 4.31
C GLU A 154 16.81 -9.74 3.02
N ARG A 155 17.03 -10.63 2.03
CA ARG A 155 16.34 -10.60 0.75
C ARG A 155 14.83 -10.76 0.94
N LEU A 156 14.39 -11.72 1.75
CA LEU A 156 12.98 -11.97 2.04
C LEU A 156 12.33 -10.80 2.79
N ALA A 157 12.97 -10.29 3.85
CA ALA A 157 12.49 -9.12 4.58
C ALA A 157 12.33 -7.89 3.66
N ARG A 158 13.31 -7.63 2.79
CA ARG A 158 13.23 -6.56 1.78
C ARG A 158 12.09 -6.81 0.80
N SER A 159 11.88 -8.04 0.36
CA SER A 159 10.81 -8.39 -0.58
C SER A 159 9.41 -8.24 0.03
N ILE A 160 9.25 -8.56 1.32
CA ILE A 160 8.03 -8.28 2.10
C ILE A 160 7.81 -6.77 2.13
N SER A 161 8.80 -5.98 2.55
CA SER A 161 8.72 -4.51 2.59
C SER A 161 8.31 -3.90 1.25
N LEU A 162 8.95 -4.30 0.15
CA LEU A 162 8.62 -3.79 -1.19
C LEU A 162 7.21 -4.18 -1.64
N SER A 163 6.79 -5.41 -1.36
CA SER A 163 5.44 -5.87 -1.71
C SER A 163 4.38 -5.10 -0.92
N LEU A 164 4.62 -4.85 0.37
CA LEU A 164 3.73 -4.03 1.20
C LEU A 164 3.68 -2.58 0.71
N ARG A 165 4.82 -1.97 0.35
CA ARG A 165 4.85 -0.61 -0.18
C ARG A 165 4.06 -0.47 -1.49
N ASN A 166 4.20 -1.44 -2.39
CA ASN A 166 3.44 -1.42 -3.65
C ASN A 166 1.94 -1.68 -3.43
N MET A 167 1.59 -2.44 -2.39
CA MET A 167 0.21 -2.58 -1.93
C MET A 167 -0.31 -1.25 -1.38
N ASP A 168 0.47 -0.53 -0.56
CA ASP A 168 0.13 0.81 -0.06
C ASP A 168 -0.17 1.78 -1.21
N ILE A 169 0.72 1.85 -2.20
CA ILE A 169 0.54 2.67 -3.41
C ILE A 169 -0.75 2.30 -4.15
N SER A 170 -1.05 1.00 -4.27
CA SER A 170 -2.28 0.57 -4.94
C SER A 170 -3.52 1.04 -4.18
N VAL A 171 -3.53 0.97 -2.85
CA VAL A 171 -4.65 1.44 -2.02
C VAL A 171 -4.77 2.97 -2.05
N GLU A 172 -3.65 3.70 -2.01
CA GLU A 172 -3.60 5.16 -2.19
C GLU A 172 -4.29 5.56 -3.50
N GLN A 173 -3.89 4.97 -4.62
CA GLN A 173 -4.44 5.29 -5.93
C GLN A 173 -5.92 4.90 -6.08
N ILE A 174 -6.35 3.80 -5.44
CA ILE A 174 -7.78 3.44 -5.38
C ILE A 174 -8.57 4.48 -4.57
N ALA A 175 -8.04 4.94 -3.45
CA ALA A 175 -8.70 5.94 -2.62
C ALA A 175 -8.79 7.31 -3.31
N GLU A 176 -7.73 7.73 -4.01
CA GLU A 176 -7.73 8.92 -4.85
C GLU A 176 -8.76 8.82 -5.98
N PHE A 177 -8.82 7.68 -6.67
CA PHE A 177 -9.85 7.43 -7.68
C PHE A 177 -11.27 7.58 -7.10
N TYR A 178 -11.54 7.00 -5.92
CA TYR A 178 -12.84 7.12 -5.28
C TYR A 178 -13.19 8.56 -4.93
N ASN A 179 -12.22 9.32 -4.41
CA ASN A 179 -12.40 10.73 -4.09
C ASN A 179 -12.69 11.54 -5.35
N GLU A 180 -11.91 11.37 -6.41
CA GLU A 180 -12.11 12.07 -7.68
C GLU A 180 -13.47 11.73 -8.30
N GLN A 181 -13.86 10.45 -8.31
CA GLN A 181 -15.16 10.04 -8.84
C GLN A 181 -16.32 10.60 -8.01
N LEU A 182 -16.21 10.65 -6.68
CA LEU A 182 -17.24 11.26 -5.84
C LEU A 182 -17.40 12.76 -6.16
N VAL A 183 -16.30 13.50 -6.23
CA VAL A 183 -16.28 14.93 -6.59
C VAL A 183 -16.91 15.15 -7.97
N ASN A 184 -16.55 14.32 -8.95
CA ASN A 184 -17.09 14.40 -10.31
C ASN A 184 -18.60 14.12 -10.36
N HIS A 185 -19.11 13.16 -9.58
CA HIS A 185 -20.55 12.90 -9.49
C HIS A 185 -21.30 14.04 -8.81
N MET A 186 -20.72 14.66 -7.78
CA MET A 186 -21.27 15.86 -7.14
C MET A 186 -21.36 17.02 -8.12
N ALA A 187 -20.26 17.37 -8.79
CA ALA A 187 -20.22 18.45 -9.77
C ALA A 187 -21.14 18.23 -10.97
N ALA A 188 -21.37 16.97 -11.36
CA ALA A 188 -22.28 16.62 -12.45
C ALA A 188 -23.74 16.44 -12.01
N GLY A 189 -24.05 16.56 -10.71
CA GLY A 189 -25.40 16.33 -10.16
C GLY A 189 -25.88 14.88 -10.22
N ARG A 190 -24.97 13.90 -10.41
CA ARG A 190 -25.29 12.46 -10.57
C ARG A 190 -25.26 11.72 -9.25
N LEU A 191 -26.15 12.11 -8.34
CA LEU A 191 -26.12 11.67 -6.93
C LEU A 191 -27.23 10.69 -6.54
N LYS A 192 -28.01 10.22 -7.52
CA LYS A 192 -29.19 9.38 -7.33
C LYS A 192 -28.95 7.91 -7.68
N GLY A 193 -27.71 7.42 -7.54
CA GLY A 193 -27.34 6.04 -7.85
C GLY A 193 -27.20 5.76 -9.36
N GLU A 194 -27.08 6.80 -10.17
CA GLU A 194 -26.89 6.67 -11.62
C GLU A 194 -25.51 6.07 -11.91
N ARG A 195 -25.49 4.92 -12.56
CA ARG A 195 -24.24 4.25 -12.95
C ARG A 195 -23.56 5.02 -14.08
N SER A 196 -22.27 5.32 -13.90
CA SER A 196 -21.46 5.98 -14.92
C SER A 196 -20.04 5.38 -15.00
N THR A 197 -19.41 5.58 -16.15
CA THR A 197 -18.07 5.08 -16.48
C THR A 197 -17.26 6.20 -17.14
N THR A 198 -15.94 6.15 -16.96
CA THR A 198 -15.00 7.08 -17.57
C THR A 198 -13.76 6.33 -18.04
N THR A 199 -12.91 6.96 -18.86
CA THR A 199 -11.64 6.36 -19.27
C THR A 199 -10.68 6.12 -18.09
N LEU A 200 -10.85 6.82 -16.97
CA LEU A 200 -10.07 6.62 -15.74
C LEU A 200 -10.33 5.26 -15.08
N ASP A 201 -11.43 4.58 -15.43
CA ASP A 201 -11.77 3.25 -14.89
C ASP A 201 -10.66 2.22 -15.17
N GLN A 202 -9.92 2.37 -16.28
CA GLN A 202 -8.79 1.49 -16.60
C GLN A 202 -7.67 1.60 -15.56
N THR A 203 -7.44 2.79 -15.01
CA THR A 203 -6.46 3.02 -13.94
C THR A 203 -6.89 2.29 -12.68
N LEU A 204 -8.18 2.35 -12.31
CA LEU A 204 -8.71 1.56 -11.21
C LEU A 204 -8.46 0.06 -11.42
N TYR A 205 -8.72 -0.47 -12.62
CA TYR A 205 -8.52 -1.89 -12.91
C TYR A 205 -7.08 -2.33 -12.70
N ALA A 206 -6.12 -1.52 -13.17
CA ALA A 206 -4.71 -1.77 -12.96
C ALA A 206 -4.34 -1.80 -11.47
N HIS A 207 -4.87 -0.86 -10.66
CA HIS A 207 -4.57 -0.82 -9.23
C HIS A 207 -5.24 -1.94 -8.43
N VAL A 208 -6.46 -2.35 -8.78
CA VAL A 208 -7.12 -3.52 -8.16
C VAL A 208 -6.33 -4.80 -8.45
N HIS A 209 -5.86 -4.98 -9.69
CA HIS A 209 -5.01 -6.12 -10.04
C HIS A 209 -3.66 -6.08 -9.30
N SER A 210 -3.00 -4.92 -9.31
CA SER A 210 -1.74 -4.66 -8.59
C SER A 210 -1.86 -4.96 -7.10
N PHE A 211 -2.97 -4.57 -6.47
CA PHE A 211 -3.26 -4.85 -5.07
C PHE A 211 -3.23 -6.36 -4.77
N PHE A 212 -4.00 -7.18 -5.51
CA PHE A 212 -4.02 -8.63 -5.27
C PHE A 212 -2.70 -9.31 -5.63
N MET A 213 -1.95 -8.78 -6.62
CA MET A 213 -0.61 -9.24 -6.95
C MET A 213 0.35 -9.05 -5.77
N HIS A 214 0.42 -7.82 -5.23
CA HIS A 214 1.36 -7.48 -4.18
C HIS A 214 0.96 -8.03 -2.81
N LEU A 215 -0.34 -8.14 -2.52
CA LEU A 215 -0.82 -8.88 -1.36
C LEU A 215 -0.37 -10.33 -1.43
N GLY A 216 -0.59 -11.01 -2.57
CA GLY A 216 -0.16 -12.39 -2.77
C GLY A 216 1.35 -12.57 -2.63
N ALA A 217 2.13 -11.64 -3.19
CA ALA A 217 3.59 -11.65 -3.08
C ALA A 217 4.07 -11.46 -1.63
N ALA A 218 3.52 -10.49 -0.90
CA ALA A 218 3.86 -10.26 0.51
C ALA A 218 3.58 -11.50 1.36
N ARG A 219 2.42 -12.13 1.16
CA ARG A 219 2.05 -13.40 1.81
C ARG A 219 3.04 -14.53 1.49
N ASP A 220 3.40 -14.68 0.21
CA ASP A 220 4.27 -15.77 -0.24
C ASP A 220 5.73 -15.56 0.22
N TYR A 221 6.25 -14.32 0.25
CA TYR A 221 7.54 -14.02 0.87
C TYR A 221 7.55 -14.20 2.39
N LEU A 222 6.45 -13.85 3.07
CA LEU A 222 6.28 -14.14 4.49
C LEU A 222 6.31 -15.66 4.73
N ALA A 223 5.67 -16.44 3.85
CA ALA A 223 5.70 -17.89 3.94
C ALA A 223 7.09 -18.48 3.72
N ALA A 224 7.84 -17.97 2.74
CA ALA A 224 9.23 -18.35 2.50
C ALA A 224 10.14 -18.00 3.69
N LEU A 225 9.90 -16.86 4.35
CA LEU A 225 10.63 -16.49 5.56
C LEU A 225 10.33 -17.44 6.71
N CYS A 226 9.06 -17.79 6.95
CA CYS A 226 8.71 -18.82 7.93
C CYS A 226 9.38 -20.17 7.62
N ALA A 227 9.46 -20.54 6.34
CA ALA A 227 10.13 -21.76 5.91
C ALA A 227 11.63 -21.75 6.23
N LEU A 228 12.32 -20.65 5.90
CA LEU A 228 13.73 -20.44 6.24
C LEU A 228 13.98 -20.59 7.74
N ARG A 229 13.12 -19.97 8.56
CA ARG A 229 13.24 -19.97 10.03
C ARG A 229 13.09 -21.35 10.66
N VAL A 230 12.38 -22.27 10.01
CA VAL A 230 12.26 -23.67 10.47
C VAL A 230 13.18 -24.63 9.70
N GLY A 231 14.24 -24.11 9.08
CA GLY A 231 15.28 -24.88 8.43
C GLY A 231 14.84 -25.54 7.11
N LYS A 232 13.81 -25.01 6.46
CA LYS A 232 13.41 -25.41 5.09
C LYS A 232 14.06 -24.49 4.08
N ASP A 233 14.20 -25.00 2.86
CA ASP A 233 14.72 -24.24 1.72
C ASP A 233 13.64 -23.25 1.21
N PRO A 234 13.83 -21.93 1.35
CA PRO A 234 12.85 -20.93 0.95
C PRO A 234 12.65 -20.86 -0.57
N GLN A 235 13.57 -21.41 -1.38
CA GLN A 235 13.39 -21.50 -2.84
C GLN A 235 12.45 -22.63 -3.25
N LYS A 236 12.28 -23.65 -2.38
CA LYS A 236 11.33 -24.75 -2.59
C LYS A 236 9.99 -24.50 -1.90
N VAL A 237 10.01 -23.68 -0.85
CA VAL A 237 8.83 -23.27 -0.08
C VAL A 237 8.61 -21.78 -0.32
N ASP A 238 8.29 -21.45 -1.57
CA ASP A 238 8.21 -20.08 -2.09
C ASP A 238 6.80 -19.46 -2.03
N SER A 239 5.84 -20.19 -1.45
CA SER A 239 4.44 -19.79 -1.39
C SER A 239 3.74 -20.35 -0.16
N PHE A 240 2.62 -19.73 0.22
CA PHE A 240 1.87 -20.17 1.40
C PHE A 240 1.37 -21.62 1.27
N ALA A 241 0.94 -22.04 0.08
CA ALA A 241 0.53 -23.41 -0.18
C ALA A 241 1.66 -24.42 0.09
N ARG A 242 2.89 -24.11 -0.36
CA ARG A 242 4.08 -24.93 -0.08
C ARG A 242 4.43 -24.94 1.39
N LEU A 243 4.26 -23.82 2.10
CA LEU A 243 4.48 -23.76 3.54
C LEU A 243 3.53 -24.71 4.27
N VAL A 244 2.24 -24.69 3.94
CA VAL A 244 1.22 -25.60 4.49
C VAL A 244 1.61 -27.07 4.32
N GLU A 245 2.17 -27.44 3.17
CA GLU A 245 2.66 -28.82 2.94
C GLU A 245 3.92 -29.17 3.76
N ALA A 246 4.78 -28.18 4.00
CA ALA A 246 6.08 -28.35 4.63
C ALA A 246 6.05 -28.34 6.16
N VAL A 247 5.10 -27.61 6.78
CA VAL A 247 5.05 -27.45 8.24
C VAL A 247 4.45 -28.65 8.97
N ARG A 248 4.85 -28.82 10.23
CA ARG A 248 4.45 -29.89 11.15
C ARG A 248 4.20 -29.28 12.52
N GLN A 249 3.52 -30.00 13.41
CA GLN A 249 3.09 -29.48 14.71
C GLN A 249 4.25 -28.88 15.51
N GLU A 250 5.40 -29.55 15.52
CA GLU A 250 6.61 -29.13 16.24
C GLU A 250 7.20 -27.80 15.74
N HIS A 251 6.91 -27.38 14.51
CA HIS A 251 7.40 -26.11 13.98
C HIS A 251 6.63 -24.92 14.58
N PHE A 252 5.33 -25.07 14.83
CA PHE A 252 4.48 -24.01 15.38
C PHE A 252 4.83 -23.66 16.84
N ASP A 253 5.38 -24.60 17.58
CA ASP A 253 5.77 -24.39 18.98
C ASP A 253 7.19 -23.81 19.10
N ARG A 254 7.99 -23.87 18.02
CA ARG A 254 9.38 -23.40 17.97
C ARG A 254 9.56 -22.05 17.30
N ASP A 255 8.69 -21.69 16.37
CA ASP A 255 8.77 -20.43 15.64
C ASP A 255 7.58 -19.51 15.96
N PRO A 256 7.83 -18.32 16.54
CA PRO A 256 6.77 -17.38 16.91
C PRO A 256 5.92 -16.90 15.73
N MET A 257 6.49 -16.78 14.52
CA MET A 257 5.73 -16.35 13.35
C MET A 257 4.74 -17.43 12.89
N LEU A 258 5.17 -18.70 12.86
CA LEU A 258 4.25 -19.82 12.63
C LEU A 258 3.19 -19.91 13.75
N GLY A 259 3.60 -19.73 15.00
CA GLY A 259 2.70 -19.67 16.15
C GLY A 259 1.62 -18.58 15.99
N LEU A 260 2.00 -17.39 15.53
CA LEU A 260 1.09 -16.29 15.20
C LEU A 260 0.08 -16.71 14.12
N LEU A 261 0.55 -17.28 13.00
CA LEU A 261 -0.33 -17.73 11.91
C LEU A 261 -1.33 -18.80 12.38
N ARG A 262 -0.90 -19.71 13.28
CA ARG A 262 -1.78 -20.71 13.90
C ARG A 262 -2.83 -20.05 14.80
N THR A 263 -2.45 -19.11 15.65
CA THR A 263 -3.35 -18.39 16.56
C THR A 263 -4.40 -17.58 15.79
N ARG A 264 -4.03 -17.01 14.63
CA ARG A 264 -4.98 -16.35 13.72
C ARG A 264 -5.89 -17.30 12.94
N GLY A 265 -5.76 -18.61 13.14
CA GLY A 265 -6.61 -19.62 12.49
C GLY A 265 -6.31 -19.82 11.01
N TYR A 266 -5.10 -19.48 10.55
CA TYR A 266 -4.73 -19.58 9.13
C TYR A 266 -4.25 -20.98 8.72
N PHE A 267 -4.08 -21.86 9.71
CA PHE A 267 -3.82 -23.29 9.52
C PHE A 267 -4.93 -24.09 10.20
N LYS A 268 -5.39 -25.14 9.52
CA LYS A 268 -6.30 -26.14 10.08
C LYS A 268 -5.73 -27.53 9.87
N VAL A 269 -5.90 -28.41 10.85
CA VAL A 269 -5.53 -29.82 10.70
C VAL A 269 -6.50 -30.49 9.72
N LYS A 270 -5.97 -31.12 8.66
CA LYS A 270 -6.77 -31.66 7.54
C LYS A 270 -7.74 -32.77 7.98
N SER A 271 -7.36 -33.54 8.99
CA SER A 271 -8.19 -34.59 9.58
C SER A 271 -7.66 -34.90 10.99
N PRO A 272 -8.51 -35.31 11.96
CA PRO A 272 -8.07 -35.66 13.32
C PRO A 272 -6.94 -36.70 13.39
N VAL A 273 -6.77 -37.51 12.33
CA VAL A 273 -5.74 -38.56 12.24
C VAL A 273 -4.53 -38.12 11.39
N SER A 274 -4.57 -36.94 10.76
CA SER A 274 -3.52 -36.44 9.88
C SER A 274 -2.59 -35.48 10.61
N SER A 275 -1.28 -35.63 10.38
CA SER A 275 -0.27 -34.63 10.76
C SER A 275 -0.14 -33.49 9.73
N LYS A 276 -0.98 -33.47 8.69
CA LYS A 276 -0.96 -32.46 7.63
C LYS A 276 -1.96 -31.35 7.91
N PHE A 277 -1.58 -30.15 7.47
CA PHE A 277 -2.40 -28.95 7.55
C PHE A 277 -3.02 -28.61 6.20
N GLU A 278 -4.05 -27.77 6.26
CA GLU A 278 -4.64 -27.06 5.13
C GLU A 278 -4.70 -25.57 5.45
N ALA A 279 -4.70 -24.73 4.40
CA ALA A 279 -4.93 -23.30 4.56
C ALA A 279 -6.36 -23.06 5.09
N ALA A 280 -6.51 -22.12 6.01
CA ALA A 280 -7.79 -21.82 6.64
C ALA A 280 -7.97 -20.32 6.88
N GLY A 281 -9.18 -19.95 7.30
CA GLY A 281 -9.55 -18.57 7.60
C GLY A 281 -9.28 -17.62 6.43
N TRP A 282 -8.75 -16.45 6.74
CA TRP A 282 -8.43 -15.41 5.76
C TRP A 282 -7.40 -15.86 4.71
N MET A 283 -6.47 -16.77 5.04
CA MET A 283 -5.49 -17.26 4.05
C MET A 283 -6.12 -18.10 2.93
N ALA A 284 -7.18 -18.86 3.25
CA ALA A 284 -7.95 -19.58 2.23
C ALA A 284 -8.73 -18.58 1.36
N GLU A 285 -9.46 -17.66 1.99
CA GLU A 285 -10.24 -16.64 1.30
C GLU A 285 -9.40 -15.79 0.34
N VAL A 286 -8.24 -15.30 0.79
CA VAL A 286 -7.39 -14.46 -0.05
C VAL A 286 -6.70 -15.25 -1.18
N THR A 287 -6.54 -16.56 -0.99
CA THR A 287 -6.11 -17.46 -2.08
C THR A 287 -7.19 -17.54 -3.16
N ASP A 288 -8.45 -17.66 -2.79
CA ASP A 288 -9.56 -17.71 -3.74
C ASP A 288 -9.71 -16.40 -4.52
N LEU A 289 -9.63 -15.26 -3.84
CA LEU A 289 -9.68 -13.94 -4.47
C LEU A 289 -8.50 -13.70 -5.42
N ARG A 290 -7.27 -14.03 -4.99
CA ARG A 290 -6.11 -13.95 -5.86
C ARG A 290 -6.29 -14.83 -7.09
N ASN A 291 -6.75 -16.07 -6.91
CA ASN A 291 -6.98 -16.97 -8.05
C ASN A 291 -8.03 -16.42 -9.01
N GLU A 292 -9.09 -15.81 -8.49
CA GLU A 292 -10.10 -15.14 -9.31
C GLU A 292 -9.47 -14.00 -10.11
N PHE A 293 -8.87 -13.01 -9.45
CA PHE A 293 -8.44 -11.75 -10.07
C PHE A 293 -7.07 -11.77 -10.78
N MET A 294 -6.26 -12.81 -10.53
CA MET A 294 -4.95 -12.99 -11.16
C MET A 294 -4.93 -14.05 -12.25
N HIS A 295 -5.80 -15.07 -12.17
CA HIS A 295 -5.70 -16.25 -13.02
C HIS A 295 -6.97 -16.56 -13.82
N ARG A 296 -8.15 -16.26 -13.29
CA ARG A 296 -9.42 -16.57 -13.98
C ARG A 296 -9.92 -15.38 -14.79
N ARG A 297 -9.91 -14.18 -14.22
CA ARG A 297 -10.34 -12.96 -14.91
C ARG A 297 -9.73 -11.71 -14.27
N PRO A 298 -9.53 -10.61 -15.02
CA PRO A 298 -9.25 -9.32 -14.40
C PRO A 298 -10.50 -8.75 -13.71
N TYR A 299 -10.29 -7.81 -12.79
CA TYR A 299 -11.35 -6.91 -12.34
C TYR A 299 -11.77 -5.98 -13.49
N GLY A 300 -13.07 -5.73 -13.62
CA GLY A 300 -13.62 -5.02 -14.77
C GLY A 300 -13.96 -5.94 -15.94
N ASP A 301 -14.00 -7.26 -15.75
CA ASP A 301 -14.47 -8.22 -16.76
C ASP A 301 -16.01 -8.36 -16.72
N ARG A 302 -16.63 -8.11 -15.56
CA ARG A 302 -18.08 -8.21 -15.39
C ARG A 302 -18.74 -6.88 -15.70
N PHE A 303 -19.93 -6.93 -16.32
CA PHE A 303 -20.71 -5.73 -16.65
C PHE A 303 -20.93 -4.78 -15.46
N ALA A 304 -21.23 -5.33 -14.28
CA ALA A 304 -21.44 -4.52 -13.07
C ALA A 304 -20.18 -3.77 -12.60
N GLU A 305 -18.98 -4.25 -12.95
CA GLU A 305 -17.68 -3.69 -12.56
C GLU A 305 -17.21 -2.56 -13.49
N HIS A 306 -17.95 -2.32 -14.58
CA HIS A 306 -17.67 -1.25 -15.55
C HIS A 306 -18.08 0.14 -15.07
N MET A 307 -19.02 0.22 -14.14
CA MET A 307 -19.64 1.48 -13.78
C MET A 307 -19.71 1.63 -12.27
N GLY A 308 -19.37 2.80 -11.77
CA GLY A 308 -19.62 3.19 -10.39
C GLY A 308 -20.80 4.16 -10.30
N TYR A 309 -21.18 4.50 -9.08
CA TYR A 309 -22.26 5.45 -8.83
C TYR A 309 -22.05 6.13 -7.47
N ALA A 310 -22.66 7.29 -7.29
CA ALA A 310 -22.73 7.97 -6.01
C ALA A 310 -24.14 7.81 -5.41
N GLU A 311 -24.20 7.61 -4.10
CA GLU A 311 -25.45 7.56 -3.34
C GLU A 311 -25.39 8.43 -2.09
N ALA A 312 -26.54 8.94 -1.67
CA ALA A 312 -26.65 9.78 -0.48
C ALA A 312 -26.48 8.93 0.78
N VAL A 313 -25.58 9.36 1.66
CA VAL A 313 -25.49 8.87 3.03
C VAL A 313 -26.33 9.77 3.95
N ASP A 314 -26.22 11.07 3.76
CA ASP A 314 -27.05 12.10 4.38
C ASP A 314 -27.22 13.27 3.41
N CYS A 315 -28.37 13.31 2.74
CA CYS A 315 -28.68 14.31 1.72
C CYS A 315 -28.75 15.73 2.32
N GLU A 316 -29.27 15.87 3.55
CA GLU A 316 -29.40 17.18 4.21
C GLU A 316 -28.04 17.75 4.61
N ALA A 317 -27.13 16.88 5.04
CA ALA A 317 -25.75 17.26 5.36
C ALA A 317 -24.84 17.35 4.12
N GLY A 318 -25.33 17.01 2.93
CA GLY A 318 -24.52 16.99 1.70
C GLY A 318 -23.50 15.86 1.65
N VAL A 319 -23.71 14.78 2.41
CA VAL A 319 -22.78 13.66 2.55
C VAL A 319 -23.17 12.51 1.63
N TYR A 320 -22.24 12.11 0.77
CA TYR A 320 -22.42 11.08 -0.23
C TYR A 320 -21.29 10.07 -0.18
N ARG A 321 -21.52 8.91 -0.81
CA ARG A 321 -20.54 7.84 -0.96
C ARG A 321 -20.46 7.44 -2.41
N TYR A 322 -19.25 7.33 -2.94
CA TYR A 322 -19.02 6.66 -4.21
C TYR A 322 -18.87 5.15 -3.98
N ILE A 323 -19.53 4.37 -4.83
CA ILE A 323 -19.50 2.91 -4.83
C ILE A 323 -19.03 2.45 -6.19
N ARG A 324 -18.11 1.49 -6.17
CA ARG A 324 -17.65 0.82 -7.36
C ARG A 324 -17.78 -0.70 -7.18
N PRO A 325 -18.75 -1.34 -7.86
CA PRO A 325 -19.02 -2.75 -7.65
C PRO A 325 -17.86 -3.68 -8.02
N ILE A 326 -17.74 -4.77 -7.27
CA ILE A 326 -16.94 -5.96 -7.52
C ILE A 326 -17.79 -7.21 -7.28
N VAL A 327 -17.73 -8.18 -8.19
CA VAL A 327 -18.47 -9.44 -8.04
C VAL A 327 -17.60 -10.50 -7.38
N VAL A 328 -17.92 -10.82 -6.12
CA VAL A 328 -17.25 -11.84 -5.30
C VAL A 328 -18.29 -12.83 -4.80
N ASP A 329 -18.04 -14.13 -4.99
CA ASP A 329 -18.94 -15.23 -4.60
C ASP A 329 -20.38 -15.07 -5.10
N GLY A 330 -20.55 -14.49 -6.30
CA GLY A 330 -21.86 -14.24 -6.90
C GLY A 330 -22.62 -13.05 -6.30
N SER A 331 -22.00 -12.27 -5.41
CA SER A 331 -22.56 -11.05 -4.81
C SER A 331 -21.81 -9.80 -5.26
N GLU A 332 -22.54 -8.70 -5.51
CA GLU A 332 -21.94 -7.38 -5.69
C GLU A 332 -21.55 -6.80 -4.32
N ARG A 333 -20.32 -6.30 -4.22
CA ARG A 333 -19.78 -5.57 -3.07
C ARG A 333 -19.06 -4.31 -3.57
N ASP A 334 -18.73 -3.38 -2.69
CA ASP A 334 -17.89 -2.25 -3.05
C ASP A 334 -16.40 -2.67 -3.09
N VAL A 335 -15.67 -2.29 -4.16
CA VAL A 335 -14.28 -2.73 -4.34
C VAL A 335 -13.35 -2.15 -3.28
N GLN A 336 -13.55 -0.90 -2.88
CA GLN A 336 -12.75 -0.27 -1.82
C GLN A 336 -13.01 -0.92 -0.46
N ASP A 337 -14.23 -1.32 -0.14
CA ASP A 337 -14.52 -2.06 1.09
C ASP A 337 -13.84 -3.45 1.11
N VAL A 338 -13.90 -4.19 0.00
CA VAL A 338 -13.20 -5.49 -0.14
C VAL A 338 -11.69 -5.28 0.03
N ILE A 339 -11.10 -4.33 -0.69
CA ILE A 339 -9.67 -4.02 -0.62
C ILE A 339 -9.27 -3.58 0.78
N THR A 340 -10.03 -2.69 1.41
CA THR A 340 -9.72 -2.18 2.77
C THR A 340 -9.69 -3.31 3.80
N ARG A 341 -10.61 -4.28 3.70
CA ARG A 341 -10.61 -5.45 4.57
C ARG A 341 -9.33 -6.28 4.40
N HIS A 342 -8.99 -6.66 3.18
CA HIS A 342 -7.80 -7.49 2.94
C HIS A 342 -6.50 -6.73 3.20
N TYR A 343 -6.50 -5.42 2.96
CA TYR A 343 -5.40 -4.52 3.27
C TYR A 343 -5.12 -4.51 4.78
N ARG A 344 -6.15 -4.29 5.61
CA ARG A 344 -6.03 -4.31 7.08
C ARG A 344 -5.57 -5.65 7.64
N GLU A 345 -6.06 -6.76 7.09
CA GLU A 345 -5.62 -8.10 7.50
C GLU A 345 -4.15 -8.32 7.17
N MET A 346 -3.71 -7.97 5.95
CA MET A 346 -2.33 -8.14 5.52
C MET A 346 -1.38 -7.20 6.28
N THR A 347 -1.72 -5.93 6.45
CA THR A 347 -0.91 -4.96 7.19
C THR A 347 -0.84 -5.32 8.67
N GLY A 348 -1.96 -5.71 9.28
CA GLY A 348 -2.00 -6.20 10.66
C GLY A 348 -1.16 -7.46 10.86
N LEU A 349 -1.28 -8.45 9.97
CA LEU A 349 -0.45 -9.65 10.01
C LEU A 349 1.04 -9.33 9.88
N CYS A 350 1.43 -8.53 8.89
CA CYS A 350 2.84 -8.18 8.69
C CYS A 350 3.41 -7.31 9.81
N TYR A 351 2.58 -6.46 10.44
CA TYR A 351 2.96 -5.72 11.63
C TYR A 351 3.28 -6.68 12.78
N GLU A 352 2.34 -7.55 13.15
CA GLU A 352 2.51 -8.52 14.24
C GLU A 352 3.66 -9.49 13.95
N ALA A 353 3.81 -9.93 12.69
CA ALA A 353 4.90 -10.81 12.27
C ALA A 353 6.27 -10.14 12.44
N ALA A 354 6.39 -8.84 12.12
CA ALA A 354 7.62 -8.09 12.37
C ALA A 354 7.90 -7.97 13.88
N GLN A 355 6.88 -7.82 14.73
CA GLN A 355 7.06 -7.75 16.18
C GLN A 355 7.54 -9.08 16.79
N VAL A 356 7.14 -10.22 16.22
CA VAL A 356 7.49 -11.55 16.75
C VAL A 356 8.68 -12.21 16.05
N THR A 357 9.26 -11.60 15.01
CA THR A 357 10.40 -12.18 14.29
C THR A 357 11.66 -12.27 15.17
N GLY A 358 11.80 -11.35 16.13
CA GLY A 358 12.98 -11.24 17.00
C GLY A 358 14.14 -10.42 16.41
N ASP A 359 13.97 -9.87 15.20
CA ASP A 359 14.94 -8.99 14.55
C ASP A 359 14.81 -7.54 15.05
N ASP A 360 15.84 -6.74 14.82
CA ASP A 360 15.87 -5.32 15.18
C ASP A 360 14.94 -4.50 14.26
N LEU A 361 13.94 -3.86 14.86
CA LEU A 361 12.96 -3.00 14.19
C LEU A 361 13.33 -1.52 14.21
N ALA A 362 14.42 -1.14 14.89
CA ALA A 362 14.78 0.24 15.07
C ALA A 362 14.99 0.95 13.74
N THR A 363 14.45 2.17 13.64
CA THR A 363 14.75 3.07 12.54
C THR A 363 16.23 3.37 12.55
N PHE A 364 16.86 3.27 11.39
CA PHE A 364 18.23 3.73 11.24
C PHE A 364 18.30 5.21 11.62
N THR A 365 19.14 5.51 12.61
CA THR A 365 19.40 6.87 13.08
C THR A 365 20.86 7.14 12.81
N LEU A 366 21.14 8.15 11.99
CA LEU A 366 22.50 8.65 11.78
C LEU A 366 22.99 9.26 13.10
N THR A 367 24.18 8.86 13.55
CA THR A 367 24.87 9.49 14.67
C THR A 367 25.96 10.44 14.16
N ASP A 368 26.57 11.20 15.07
CA ASP A 368 27.71 12.06 14.75
C ASP A 368 28.87 11.26 14.11
N ASP A 369 29.01 9.98 14.47
CA ASP A 369 30.03 9.08 13.92
C ASP A 369 29.75 8.70 12.45
N ASP A 370 28.51 8.84 11.98
CA ASP A 370 28.13 8.58 10.58
C ASP A 370 28.33 9.82 9.67
N ILE A 371 28.62 11.00 10.25
CA ILE A 371 28.82 12.24 9.50
C ILE A 371 30.27 12.32 9.03
N ILE A 372 30.49 11.95 7.76
CA ILE A 372 31.85 11.89 7.17
C ILE A 372 32.36 13.28 6.75
N SER A 373 31.47 14.19 6.36
CA SER A 373 31.80 15.59 6.05
C SER A 373 30.54 16.45 5.99
N VAL A 374 30.65 17.72 6.37
CA VAL A 374 29.61 18.73 6.17
C VAL A 374 30.19 19.82 5.26
N ASP A 375 29.74 19.88 4.02
CA ASP A 375 30.02 21.02 3.15
C ASP A 375 29.00 22.12 3.44
N LEU A 376 29.45 23.13 4.18
CA LEU A 376 28.72 24.38 4.32
C LEU A 376 29.04 25.25 3.11
N ASP A 377 28.31 25.05 2.01
CA ASP A 377 28.31 26.04 0.92
C ASP A 377 27.59 27.30 1.42
N GLY A 378 28.37 28.19 2.04
CA GLY A 378 27.86 29.37 2.72
C GLY A 378 28.95 30.35 3.16
N ASP A 379 29.94 30.60 2.30
CA ASP A 379 30.77 31.81 2.36
C ASP A 379 31.02 32.31 0.91
N ALA A 380 30.10 33.15 0.41
CA ALA A 380 30.33 34.34 -0.43
C ALA A 380 29.01 34.96 -0.90
#